data_AF-W7M4R1-F1
#
_entry.id   AF-W7M4R1-F1
#
_cell.length_a   1.000
_cell.length_b   1.000
_cell.length_c   1.000
_cell.angle_alpha   90.00
_cell.angle_beta   90.00
_cell.angle_gamma   90.00
#
_symmetry.space_group_name_H-M   'P 1'
#
loop_
_entity.id
_entity.type
_entity.pdbx_description
1 polymer ?
#
loop_
_entity_poly.entity_id
_entity_poly.type
_entity_poly.pdbx_seq_one_letter_code
_entity_poly.pdbx_strand_id
1 'polypeptide(L)'
;MTNGGHTSRTLLISQKHPDMLLVSRGSDGNDDAGAEDRDSGRSQIRAFNISSFSGNSDKKPYDYLDGEIIGWGLRNSVGVAEHPETGGIFSVENSADELHRDGKDIHKDNPGEEMNFHGYLNGSDDQGGNYGYPLCYTLWSTEDFPNLGDLKIGDQFPADRQADGDDATALTDEECKSDYVAPVLAFQAHTAPLDLKFDENGTRAYVSFHGSWNRDPPVGYKVSYVDFQDGKPASSSRSTNATTPIIYNKDLSKCPDDCFRPVGLAWDSKGRLWFSSDKTGEIFVLSHESGSGTSGGNGSESGAGSGDDDNDSASLQPGSAAFIIALAAFIVGGLLA
;
A
#
# COMPACT_ATOMS: atom_id res chain seq x y z
N MET A 1 11.72 6.31 19.20
CA MET A 1 10.92 5.45 18.29
C MET A 1 11.70 4.17 17.92
N THR A 2 12.25 3.41 18.87
CA THR A 2 13.03 2.19 18.57
C THR A 2 12.16 0.95 18.82
N ASN A 3 12.21 -0.04 17.93
CA ASN A 3 11.62 -1.37 18.04
C ASN A 3 12.46 -2.34 17.18
N GLY A 4 12.45 -3.63 17.50
CA GLY A 4 13.24 -4.67 16.85
C GLY A 4 12.64 -5.22 15.55
N GLY A 5 11.31 -5.15 15.39
CA GLY A 5 10.60 -5.60 14.19
C GLY A 5 10.64 -4.60 13.04
N HIS A 6 9.59 -3.79 12.90
CA HIS A 6 9.42 -2.87 11.77
C HIS A 6 10.09 -1.51 12.02
N THR A 7 11.20 -1.23 11.34
CA THR A 7 12.09 -0.10 11.66
C THR A 7 12.00 1.10 10.71
N SER A 8 11.31 0.97 9.57
CA SER A 8 11.07 2.11 8.67
C SER A 8 10.17 3.17 9.31
N ARG A 9 10.40 4.44 8.97
CA ARG A 9 9.60 5.59 9.41
C ARG A 9 9.24 6.44 8.21
N THR A 10 8.13 6.12 7.56
CA THR A 10 7.70 6.85 6.36
C THR A 10 7.36 8.29 6.73
N LEU A 11 7.80 9.21 5.88
CA LEU A 11 7.56 10.64 6.01
C LEU A 11 6.69 11.12 4.85
N LEU A 12 5.65 11.87 5.15
CA LEU A 12 4.83 12.56 4.15
C LEU A 12 4.59 13.99 4.61
N ILE A 13 4.97 14.98 3.80
CA ILE A 13 4.55 16.37 4.00
C ILE A 13 3.26 16.57 3.20
N SER A 14 2.22 17.07 3.85
CA SER A 14 0.94 17.35 3.19
C SER A 14 1.10 18.47 2.15
N GLN A 15 0.50 18.31 0.99
CA GLN A 15 0.47 19.36 -0.04
C GLN A 15 -0.65 20.37 0.26
N LYS A 16 -1.77 19.92 0.83
CA LYS A 16 -2.88 20.78 1.27
C LYS A 16 -2.55 21.57 2.55
N HIS A 17 -1.73 21.01 3.43
CA HIS A 17 -1.30 21.59 4.70
C HIS A 17 0.23 21.49 4.84
N PRO A 18 1.02 22.34 4.15
CA PRO A 18 2.48 22.22 4.08
C PRO A 18 3.24 22.27 5.41
N ASP A 19 2.59 22.74 6.46
CA ASP A 19 3.11 22.75 7.83
C ASP A 19 2.91 21.42 8.56
N MET A 20 2.28 20.41 7.95
CA MET A 20 1.99 19.11 8.55
C MET A 20 2.90 18.02 7.97
N LEU A 21 3.65 17.37 8.85
CA LEU A 21 4.45 16.18 8.57
C LEU A 21 3.77 14.95 9.18
N LEU A 22 3.46 13.95 8.38
CA LEU A 22 3.01 12.64 8.84
C LEU A 22 4.19 11.69 8.97
N VAL A 23 4.13 10.84 10.00
CA VAL A 23 5.12 9.81 10.30
C VAL A 23 4.42 8.49 10.60
N SER A 24 4.68 7.49 9.75
CA SER A 24 4.25 6.10 9.99
C SER A 24 5.27 5.34 10.85
N ARG A 25 4.78 4.47 11.73
CA ARG A 25 5.60 3.57 12.56
C ARG A 25 4.90 2.22 12.71
N GLY A 26 5.58 1.14 12.32
CA GLY A 26 5.09 -0.22 12.46
C GLY A 26 5.28 -0.84 13.87
N SER A 27 4.89 -2.11 13.99
CA SER A 27 4.91 -2.93 15.20
C SER A 27 6.31 -3.45 15.57
N ASP A 28 6.49 -3.87 16.81
CA ASP A 28 7.68 -4.55 17.33
C ASP A 28 7.69 -6.07 17.10
N GLY A 29 7.28 -6.50 15.91
CA GLY A 29 7.23 -7.91 15.53
C GLY A 29 5.98 -8.27 14.75
N ASN A 30 5.79 -9.57 14.47
CA ASN A 30 4.60 -10.03 13.75
C ASN A 30 3.33 -9.80 14.59
N ASP A 31 3.33 -10.31 15.82
CA ASP A 31 2.27 -10.14 16.80
C ASP A 31 2.80 -9.31 17.98
N ASP A 32 2.34 -8.06 18.10
CA ASP A 32 2.82 -7.07 19.07
C ASP A 32 1.68 -6.64 19.98
N ALA A 33 1.59 -7.25 21.16
CA ALA A 33 0.62 -6.86 22.19
C ALA A 33 0.74 -5.38 22.60
N GLY A 34 1.90 -4.75 22.37
CA GLY A 34 2.07 -3.32 22.57
C GLY A 34 1.22 -2.45 21.65
N ALA A 35 0.79 -2.96 20.50
CA ALA A 35 -0.08 -2.23 19.56
C ALA A 35 -1.55 -2.18 20.00
N GLU A 36 -1.94 -2.99 21.00
CA GLU A 36 -3.27 -2.88 21.64
C GLU A 36 -3.39 -1.62 22.51
N ASP A 37 -2.25 -1.10 22.97
CA ASP A 37 -2.17 0.17 23.68
C ASP A 37 -1.86 1.30 22.70
N ARG A 38 -2.88 2.15 22.46
CA ARG A 38 -2.79 3.36 21.65
C ARG A 38 -1.61 4.26 22.05
N ASP A 39 -1.30 4.34 23.34
CA ASP A 39 -0.27 5.21 23.90
C ASP A 39 1.14 4.62 23.81
N SER A 40 1.30 3.38 23.33
CA SER A 40 2.61 2.78 23.08
C SER A 40 3.39 3.43 21.94
N GLY A 41 2.68 4.14 21.05
CA GLY A 41 3.27 4.73 19.84
C GLY A 41 3.57 3.71 18.75
N ARG A 42 3.19 2.43 18.87
CA ARG A 42 3.42 1.38 17.87
C ARG A 42 2.23 1.22 16.92
N SER A 43 2.50 0.75 15.71
CA SER A 43 1.48 0.44 14.69
C SER A 43 0.50 1.57 14.43
N GLN A 44 1.03 2.75 14.12
CA GLN A 44 0.23 3.96 13.96
C GLN A 44 0.87 4.96 13.01
N ILE A 45 0.04 5.90 12.57
CA ILE A 45 0.43 7.07 11.79
C ILE A 45 0.08 8.30 12.62
N ARG A 46 1.02 9.23 12.72
CA ARG A 46 0.83 10.51 13.43
C ARG A 46 1.21 11.70 12.59
N ALA A 47 0.56 12.84 12.81
CA ALA A 47 0.85 14.11 12.15
C ALA A 47 1.39 15.15 13.13
N PHE A 48 2.33 15.96 12.66
CA PHE A 48 3.06 16.94 13.45
C PHE A 48 3.05 18.29 12.74
N ASN A 49 2.67 19.35 13.46
CA ASN A 49 2.80 20.71 12.95
C ASN A 49 4.26 21.17 13.06
N ILE A 50 4.93 21.28 11.92
CA ILE A 50 6.35 21.64 11.79
C ILE A 50 6.59 23.12 11.47
N SER A 51 5.54 23.96 11.34
CA SER A 51 5.64 25.40 11.05
C SER A 51 6.62 26.14 11.97
N SER A 52 6.71 25.66 13.21
CA SER A 52 7.49 26.30 14.27
C SER A 52 8.97 25.92 14.33
N PHE A 53 9.45 25.02 13.45
CA PHE A 53 10.86 24.60 13.33
C PHE A 53 11.65 25.40 12.28
N SER A 54 11.20 26.61 11.90
CA SER A 54 11.96 27.48 11.00
C SER A 54 13.28 27.97 11.63
N GLY A 55 14.30 28.16 10.79
CA GLY A 55 15.72 28.24 11.18
C GLY A 55 16.03 29.23 12.31
N ASN A 56 16.75 28.74 13.34
CA ASN A 56 17.05 29.33 14.66
C ASN A 56 16.01 29.10 15.78
N SER A 57 15.22 28.04 15.74
CA SER A 57 14.41 27.65 16.89
C SER A 57 15.22 26.87 17.94
N ASP A 58 15.21 27.30 19.22
CA ASP A 58 15.62 26.48 20.38
C ASP A 58 14.62 25.33 20.68
N LYS A 59 13.73 25.04 19.74
CA LYS A 59 12.70 24.02 19.90
C LYS A 59 13.32 22.64 19.89
N LYS A 60 12.90 21.84 20.87
CA LYS A 60 13.22 20.43 20.94
C LYS A 60 12.41 19.67 19.87
N PRO A 61 12.95 18.57 19.30
CA PRO A 61 12.15 17.66 18.49
C PRO A 61 10.91 17.19 19.27
N TYR A 62 9.82 16.92 18.55
CA TYR A 62 8.65 16.26 19.13
C TYR A 62 9.02 14.87 19.65
N ASP A 63 8.44 14.47 20.78
CA ASP A 63 8.24 13.04 21.03
C ASP A 63 7.22 12.52 20.01
N TYR A 64 7.33 11.24 19.63
CA TYR A 64 6.38 10.68 18.67
C TYR A 64 4.94 10.76 19.18
N LEU A 65 4.73 10.59 20.48
CA LEU A 65 3.41 10.66 21.10
C LEU A 65 2.83 12.07 21.16
N ASP A 66 3.62 13.11 20.88
CA ASP A 66 3.12 14.49 20.77
C ASP A 66 2.29 14.72 19.50
N GLY A 67 2.43 13.84 18.49
CA GLY A 67 1.74 13.98 17.21
C GLY A 67 0.26 13.63 17.31
N GLU A 68 -0.56 14.28 16.49
CA GLU A 68 -1.97 13.92 16.34
C GLU A 68 -2.10 12.54 15.71
N ILE A 69 -2.97 11.68 16.24
CA ILE A 69 -3.16 10.33 15.70
C ILE A 69 -4.01 10.42 14.43
N ILE A 70 -3.43 9.94 13.33
CA ILE A 70 -4.10 9.79 12.03
C ILE A 70 -4.83 8.43 11.99
N GLY A 71 -4.18 7.39 12.48
CA GLY A 71 -4.74 6.05 12.64
C GLY A 71 -3.82 5.17 13.48
N TRP A 72 -4.37 4.17 14.15
CA TRP A 72 -3.62 3.17 14.93
C TRP A 72 -4.19 1.77 14.71
N GLY A 73 -3.54 0.73 15.24
CA GLY A 73 -3.85 -0.64 14.84
C GLY A 73 -3.52 -0.90 13.36
N LEU A 74 -2.41 -0.32 12.90
CA LEU A 74 -1.83 -0.45 11.56
C LEU A 74 -0.47 -1.15 11.71
N ARG A 75 -0.42 -2.48 11.58
CA ARG A 75 0.76 -3.34 11.80
C ARG A 75 2.02 -2.71 11.22
N ASN A 76 2.02 -2.39 9.93
CA ASN A 76 3.15 -1.73 9.29
C ASN A 76 2.74 -1.04 7.96
N SER A 77 2.00 0.06 8.09
CA SER A 77 1.53 0.84 6.96
C SER A 77 2.62 1.74 6.39
N VAL A 78 3.53 1.16 5.59
CA VAL A 78 4.72 1.85 5.09
C VAL A 78 4.34 2.90 4.04
N GLY A 79 3.51 2.59 3.07
CA GLY A 79 3.10 3.59 2.07
C GLY A 79 2.04 4.53 2.64
N VAL A 80 2.26 5.85 2.55
CA VAL A 80 1.30 6.88 2.97
C VAL A 80 1.24 7.96 1.89
N ALA A 81 0.02 8.35 1.49
CA ALA A 81 -0.20 9.35 0.45
C ALA A 81 -1.38 10.27 0.78
N GLU A 82 -1.34 11.49 0.22
CA GLU A 82 -2.45 12.43 0.24
C GLU A 82 -3.07 12.51 -1.16
N HIS A 83 -4.39 12.37 -1.27
CA HIS A 83 -5.12 12.54 -2.51
C HIS A 83 -5.07 14.03 -2.93
N PRO A 84 -4.60 14.37 -4.14
CA PRO A 84 -4.24 15.75 -4.50
C PRO A 84 -5.44 16.70 -4.58
N GLU A 85 -6.61 16.21 -5.01
CA GLU A 85 -7.82 17.04 -5.11
C GLU A 85 -8.49 17.22 -3.73
N THR A 86 -8.80 16.13 -3.05
CA THR A 86 -9.60 16.13 -1.82
C THR A 86 -8.79 16.37 -0.54
N GLY A 87 -7.48 16.07 -0.54
CA GLY A 87 -6.64 16.06 0.66
C GLY A 87 -6.82 14.83 1.54
N GLY A 88 -7.52 13.79 1.07
CA GLY A 88 -7.75 12.56 1.82
C GLY A 88 -6.45 11.79 2.05
N ILE A 89 -6.22 11.32 3.27
CA ILE A 89 -5.02 10.55 3.63
C ILE A 89 -5.29 9.06 3.46
N PHE A 90 -4.40 8.38 2.74
CA PHE A 90 -4.45 6.95 2.50
C PHE A 90 -3.14 6.29 2.92
N SER A 91 -3.22 5.06 3.41
CA SER A 91 -2.05 4.20 3.59
C SER A 91 -2.24 2.83 2.96
N VAL A 92 -1.12 2.13 2.74
CA VAL A 92 -1.11 0.72 2.36
C VAL A 92 -0.40 -0.11 3.41
N GLU A 93 -1.02 -1.23 3.77
CA GLU A 93 -0.67 -2.04 4.94
C GLU A 93 0.11 -3.30 4.56
N ASN A 94 1.07 -3.67 5.41
CA ASN A 94 1.67 -5.01 5.40
C ASN A 94 1.11 -5.79 6.60
N SER A 95 0.14 -6.67 6.33
CA SER A 95 -0.65 -7.38 7.34
C SER A 95 0.12 -8.57 7.95
N ALA A 96 -0.52 -9.34 8.83
CA ALA A 96 0.15 -10.37 9.63
C ALA A 96 0.66 -11.57 8.82
N ASP A 97 1.78 -12.13 9.29
CA ASP A 97 2.37 -13.37 8.81
C ASP A 97 1.83 -14.58 9.61
N GLU A 98 1.92 -15.79 9.06
CA GLU A 98 1.60 -17.06 9.75
C GLU A 98 0.18 -17.11 10.38
N LEU A 99 -0.79 -16.46 9.74
CA LEU A 99 -2.13 -16.33 10.32
C LEU A 99 -2.87 -17.68 10.37
N HIS A 100 -3.46 -17.95 11.52
CA HIS A 100 -4.35 -19.08 11.75
C HIS A 100 -5.78 -18.61 12.00
N ARG A 101 -6.74 -19.51 11.81
CA ARG A 101 -8.15 -19.36 12.21
C ARG A 101 -8.65 -20.69 12.72
N ASP A 102 -9.17 -20.71 13.95
CA ASP A 102 -9.67 -21.91 14.63
C ASP A 102 -8.65 -23.08 14.61
N GLY A 103 -7.38 -22.76 14.80
CA GLY A 103 -6.24 -23.68 14.77
C GLY A 103 -5.84 -24.15 13.36
N LYS A 104 -6.54 -23.72 12.30
CA LYS A 104 -6.17 -24.00 10.91
C LYS A 104 -5.28 -22.90 10.37
N ASP A 105 -4.15 -23.28 9.79
CA ASP A 105 -3.33 -22.38 9.01
C ASP A 105 -4.10 -21.86 7.78
N ILE A 106 -4.25 -20.54 7.69
CA ILE A 106 -4.87 -19.83 6.56
C ILE A 106 -3.89 -18.86 5.88
N HIS A 107 -2.61 -18.84 6.29
CA HIS A 107 -1.68 -17.79 5.92
C HIS A 107 -1.53 -17.66 4.40
N LYS A 108 -1.57 -18.77 3.67
CA LYS A 108 -1.25 -18.78 2.23
C LYS A 108 -2.00 -17.70 1.42
N ASP A 109 -3.26 -17.48 1.73
CA ASP A 109 -4.11 -16.52 1.02
C ASP A 109 -4.87 -15.58 1.97
N ASN A 110 -4.46 -15.49 3.24
CA ASN A 110 -4.99 -14.54 4.23
C ASN A 110 -3.89 -14.14 5.24
N PRO A 111 -4.01 -12.97 5.89
CA PRO A 111 -5.00 -11.93 5.62
C PRO A 111 -4.66 -11.15 4.34
N GLY A 112 -5.62 -10.36 3.87
CA GLY A 112 -5.35 -9.40 2.80
C GLY A 112 -4.39 -8.33 3.26
N GLU A 113 -3.57 -7.85 2.33
CA GLU A 113 -2.96 -6.52 2.48
C GLU A 113 -4.06 -5.47 2.30
N GLU A 114 -3.84 -4.23 2.72
CA GLU A 114 -4.94 -3.26 2.82
C GLU A 114 -4.58 -1.92 2.18
N MET A 115 -5.59 -1.23 1.69
CA MET A 115 -5.58 0.22 1.55
C MET A 115 -6.56 0.81 2.56
N ASN A 116 -6.05 1.68 3.42
CA ASN A 116 -6.79 2.30 4.52
C ASN A 116 -6.98 3.81 4.26
N PHE A 117 -8.17 4.34 4.54
CA PHE A 117 -8.49 5.75 4.46
C PHE A 117 -8.56 6.35 5.87
N HIS A 118 -7.90 7.48 6.08
CA HIS A 118 -7.69 8.10 7.40
C HIS A 118 -8.34 9.48 7.56
N GLY A 119 -9.29 9.82 6.69
CA GLY A 119 -9.92 11.14 6.71
C GLY A 119 -9.02 12.23 6.15
N TYR A 120 -9.10 13.42 6.73
CA TYR A 120 -8.48 14.65 6.24
C TYR A 120 -7.79 15.40 7.38
N LEU A 121 -6.64 16.02 7.09
CA LEU A 121 -5.87 16.82 8.06
C LEU A 121 -6.53 18.16 8.45
N ASN A 122 -7.80 18.36 8.12
CA ASN A 122 -8.56 19.55 8.47
C ASN A 122 -9.36 19.38 9.78
N GLY A 123 -9.18 18.27 10.49
CA GLY A 123 -9.81 17.98 11.78
C GLY A 123 -11.24 17.42 11.67
N SER A 124 -11.55 16.68 10.61
CA SER A 124 -12.82 15.97 10.45
C SER A 124 -12.98 14.75 11.38
N ASP A 125 -14.21 14.32 11.63
CA ASP A 125 -14.57 13.19 12.51
C ASP A 125 -14.03 11.81 12.05
N ASP A 126 -13.56 11.68 10.81
CA ASP A 126 -13.11 10.42 10.20
C ASP A 126 -11.62 10.07 10.45
N GLN A 127 -10.98 10.65 11.48
CA GLN A 127 -9.54 10.50 11.75
C GLN A 127 -9.29 9.87 13.13
N GLY A 128 -8.23 9.07 13.24
CA GLY A 128 -7.75 8.53 14.52
C GLY A 128 -8.33 7.18 14.94
N GLY A 129 -9.05 6.50 14.04
CA GLY A 129 -9.64 5.18 14.26
C GLY A 129 -8.60 4.06 14.47
N ASN A 130 -9.07 2.94 15.02
CA ASN A 130 -8.30 1.69 15.12
C ASN A 130 -8.62 0.80 13.90
N TYR A 131 -7.60 0.40 13.14
CA TYR A 131 -7.72 -0.39 11.91
C TYR A 131 -7.57 -1.90 12.13
N GLY A 132 -7.61 -2.38 13.38
CA GLY A 132 -7.77 -3.79 13.70
C GLY A 132 -6.55 -4.42 14.36
N TYR A 133 -5.34 -4.16 13.86
CA TYR A 133 -4.14 -4.83 14.38
C TYR A 133 -3.93 -4.52 15.88
N PRO A 134 -3.55 -5.50 16.71
CA PRO A 134 -3.24 -6.90 16.37
C PRO A 134 -4.41 -7.88 16.58
N LEU A 135 -5.62 -7.36 16.78
CA LEU A 135 -6.80 -8.13 17.19
C LEU A 135 -7.70 -8.54 16.02
N CYS A 136 -7.73 -7.77 14.94
CA CYS A 136 -8.56 -8.02 13.77
C CYS A 136 -7.72 -7.91 12.49
N TYR A 137 -8.02 -8.77 11.52
CA TYR A 137 -7.36 -8.85 10.21
C TYR A 137 -8.35 -8.93 9.07
N THR A 138 -7.97 -8.45 7.89
CA THR A 138 -8.88 -8.40 6.73
C THR A 138 -8.92 -9.71 5.94
N LEU A 139 -10.12 -10.17 5.61
CA LEU A 139 -10.38 -11.35 4.77
C LEU A 139 -10.08 -11.07 3.30
N TRP A 140 -9.19 -11.86 2.70
CA TRP A 140 -8.90 -11.85 1.27
C TRP A 140 -9.50 -13.06 0.55
N SER A 141 -9.23 -14.27 1.04
CA SER A 141 -9.74 -15.51 0.46
C SER A 141 -10.79 -16.15 1.35
N THR A 142 -11.97 -16.42 0.78
CA THR A 142 -13.04 -17.18 1.43
C THR A 142 -12.92 -18.69 1.21
N GLU A 143 -11.99 -19.12 0.35
CA GLU A 143 -11.78 -20.53 0.06
C GLU A 143 -11.24 -21.23 1.30
N ASP A 144 -11.89 -22.32 1.71
CA ASP A 144 -11.46 -23.14 2.84
C ASP A 144 -11.30 -22.38 4.18
N PHE A 145 -11.94 -21.22 4.32
CA PHE A 145 -11.89 -20.39 5.52
C PHE A 145 -12.78 -20.95 6.65
N PRO A 146 -12.23 -21.32 7.83
CA PRO A 146 -13.01 -21.87 8.93
C PRO A 146 -14.05 -20.89 9.47
N ASN A 147 -15.24 -21.41 9.78
CA ASN A 147 -16.34 -20.62 10.36
C ASN A 147 -16.63 -19.31 9.60
N LEU A 148 -16.54 -19.33 8.27
CA LEU A 148 -16.73 -18.16 7.41
C LEU A 148 -18.02 -17.36 7.70
N GLY A 149 -19.12 -18.04 8.04
CA GLY A 149 -20.39 -17.39 8.36
C GLY A 149 -20.82 -16.40 7.27
N ASP A 150 -21.11 -15.16 7.69
CA ASP A 150 -21.51 -14.08 6.79
C ASP A 150 -20.35 -13.21 6.30
N LEU A 151 -19.11 -13.50 6.69
CA LEU A 151 -17.93 -12.75 6.26
C LEU A 151 -17.82 -12.74 4.73
N LYS A 152 -17.34 -11.61 4.22
CA LYS A 152 -17.05 -11.35 2.82
C LYS A 152 -15.65 -10.75 2.71
N ILE A 153 -15.05 -10.87 1.52
CA ILE A 153 -13.75 -10.24 1.21
C ILE A 153 -13.77 -8.78 1.65
N GLY A 154 -12.73 -8.31 2.35
CA GLY A 154 -12.66 -6.96 2.92
C GLY A 154 -13.31 -6.81 4.30
N ASP A 155 -14.04 -7.80 4.82
CA ASP A 155 -14.46 -7.81 6.23
C ASP A 155 -13.25 -8.13 7.11
N GLN A 156 -13.23 -7.55 8.31
CA GLN A 156 -12.27 -7.92 9.33
C GLN A 156 -12.79 -9.07 10.20
N PHE A 157 -11.88 -9.94 10.61
CA PHE A 157 -12.12 -11.09 11.49
C PHE A 157 -11.04 -11.14 12.59
N PRO A 158 -11.35 -11.69 13.77
CA PRO A 158 -10.46 -11.68 14.91
C PRO A 158 -9.27 -12.63 14.72
N ALA A 159 -8.14 -12.22 15.29
CA ALA A 159 -6.93 -13.01 15.44
C ALA A 159 -7.22 -14.32 16.20
N ASP A 160 -6.62 -15.41 15.76
CA ASP A 160 -6.68 -16.70 16.46
C ASP A 160 -5.69 -16.72 17.64
N ARG A 161 -6.03 -15.95 18.66
CA ARG A 161 -5.30 -15.91 19.93
C ARG A 161 -6.00 -16.83 20.90
N GLN A 162 -5.27 -17.80 21.44
CA GLN A 162 -5.74 -18.54 22.60
C GLN A 162 -5.97 -17.52 23.73
N ALA A 163 -7.18 -17.51 24.28
CA ALA A 163 -7.48 -16.80 25.50
C ALA A 163 -6.50 -17.28 26.59
N ASP A 164 -5.57 -16.41 27.00
CA ASP A 164 -4.72 -16.66 28.15
C ASP A 164 -5.58 -16.56 29.41
N GLY A 165 -6.18 -17.69 29.82
CA GLY A 165 -6.97 -17.83 31.04
C GLY A 165 -8.49 -17.90 30.82
N ASP A 166 -9.20 -18.38 31.85
CA ASP A 166 -10.63 -18.72 31.83
C ASP A 166 -11.60 -17.52 31.65
N ASP A 167 -11.11 -16.28 31.53
CA ASP A 167 -11.92 -15.04 31.56
C ASP A 167 -11.61 -14.06 30.41
N ALA A 168 -10.71 -14.40 29.47
CA ALA A 168 -10.53 -13.61 28.27
C ALA A 168 -11.54 -14.05 27.20
N THR A 169 -12.60 -13.28 27.00
CA THR A 169 -13.50 -13.48 25.85
C THR A 169 -12.73 -13.17 24.57
N ALA A 170 -12.55 -14.17 23.71
CA ALA A 170 -12.03 -13.96 22.37
C ALA A 170 -12.95 -12.99 21.61
N LEU A 171 -12.36 -12.02 20.90
CA LEU A 171 -13.13 -11.13 20.02
C LEU A 171 -13.93 -11.96 19.01
N THR A 172 -15.10 -11.45 18.67
CA THR A 172 -16.00 -12.01 17.67
C THR A 172 -15.85 -11.30 16.33
N ASP A 173 -16.30 -11.96 15.26
CA ASP A 173 -16.35 -11.36 13.92
C ASP A 173 -17.19 -10.06 13.90
N GLU A 174 -18.26 -9.98 14.71
CA GLU A 174 -19.11 -8.78 14.79
C GLU A 174 -18.44 -7.63 15.55
N GLU A 175 -17.65 -7.92 16.60
CA GLU A 175 -16.84 -6.90 17.29
C GLU A 175 -15.77 -6.35 16.35
N CYS A 176 -15.04 -7.20 15.62
CA CYS A 176 -14.09 -6.74 14.61
C CYS A 176 -14.73 -5.86 13.54
N LYS A 177 -15.98 -6.15 13.17
CA LYS A 177 -16.72 -5.40 12.16
C LYS A 177 -17.30 -4.06 12.66
N SER A 178 -17.64 -3.97 13.95
CA SER A 178 -18.35 -2.81 14.52
C SER A 178 -17.44 -1.84 15.27
N ASP A 179 -16.38 -2.35 15.89
CA ASP A 179 -15.50 -1.54 16.76
C ASP A 179 -14.22 -1.05 16.06
N TYR A 180 -13.93 -1.58 14.87
CA TYR A 180 -12.72 -1.27 14.09
C TYR A 180 -13.04 -0.73 12.70
N VAL A 181 -12.08 -0.01 12.12
CA VAL A 181 -12.20 0.62 10.82
C VAL A 181 -11.74 -0.36 9.74
N ALA A 182 -12.69 -0.84 8.94
CA ALA A 182 -12.41 -1.70 7.79
C ALA A 182 -11.65 -0.95 6.68
N PRO A 183 -10.84 -1.66 5.87
CA PRO A 183 -10.12 -1.05 4.77
C PRO A 183 -11.04 -0.65 3.62
N VAL A 184 -10.62 0.35 2.84
CA VAL A 184 -11.35 0.75 1.63
C VAL A 184 -11.14 -0.23 0.48
N LEU A 185 -10.02 -0.95 0.47
CA LEU A 185 -9.74 -2.09 -0.40
C LEU A 185 -8.84 -3.10 0.32
N ALA A 186 -9.04 -4.38 0.02
CA ALA A 186 -8.06 -5.41 0.28
C ALA A 186 -7.25 -5.71 -0.99
N PHE A 187 -6.01 -6.16 -0.83
CA PHE A 187 -5.17 -6.73 -1.88
C PHE A 187 -4.75 -8.15 -1.52
N GLN A 188 -4.23 -8.86 -2.52
CA GLN A 188 -3.71 -10.21 -2.33
C GLN A 188 -2.70 -10.27 -1.19
N ALA A 189 -2.93 -11.23 -0.29
CA ALA A 189 -2.08 -11.55 0.84
C ALA A 189 -0.59 -11.61 0.45
N HIS A 190 0.28 -11.10 1.31
CA HIS A 190 1.74 -11.14 1.17
C HIS A 190 2.33 -10.35 0.00
N THR A 191 1.56 -9.51 -0.69
CA THR A 191 2.11 -8.70 -1.78
C THR A 191 3.01 -7.56 -1.31
N ALA A 192 3.00 -7.26 -0.01
CA ALA A 192 3.89 -6.32 0.69
C ALA A 192 3.93 -4.92 0.04
N PRO A 193 2.84 -4.15 0.10
CA PRO A 193 2.82 -2.81 -0.48
C PRO A 193 3.67 -1.84 0.35
N LEU A 194 4.61 -1.13 -0.29
CA LEU A 194 5.59 -0.28 0.43
C LEU A 194 5.47 1.21 0.16
N ASP A 195 4.87 1.61 -0.96
CA ASP A 195 4.59 3.01 -1.24
C ASP A 195 3.31 3.19 -2.06
N LEU A 196 2.73 4.39 -1.93
CA LEU A 196 1.55 4.84 -2.62
C LEU A 196 1.78 6.25 -3.17
N LYS A 197 1.40 6.51 -4.43
CA LYS A 197 1.37 7.85 -5.02
C LYS A 197 0.16 8.03 -5.92
N PHE A 198 -0.58 9.11 -5.73
CA PHE A 198 -1.62 9.53 -6.68
C PHE A 198 -0.99 10.19 -7.91
N ASP A 199 -1.62 10.04 -9.07
CA ASP A 199 -1.35 10.92 -10.22
C ASP A 199 -1.80 12.36 -9.94
N GLU A 200 -1.45 13.30 -10.82
CA GLU A 200 -1.74 14.74 -10.63
C GLU A 200 -3.24 15.02 -10.44
N ASN A 201 -4.10 14.26 -11.11
CA ASN A 201 -5.55 14.45 -11.07
C ASN A 201 -6.23 13.65 -9.94
N GLY A 202 -5.49 12.82 -9.19
CA GLY A 202 -6.07 11.92 -8.20
C GLY A 202 -6.98 10.83 -8.79
N THR A 203 -6.94 10.62 -10.10
CA THR A 203 -7.76 9.61 -10.79
C THR A 203 -7.18 8.21 -10.63
N ARG A 204 -5.89 8.09 -10.27
CA ARG A 204 -5.23 6.80 -10.04
C ARG A 204 -4.27 6.88 -8.87
N ALA A 205 -4.27 5.83 -8.07
CA ALA A 205 -3.29 5.61 -7.01
C ALA A 205 -2.36 4.45 -7.41
N TYR A 206 -1.06 4.75 -7.54
CA TYR A 206 -0.02 3.80 -7.91
C TYR A 206 0.58 3.19 -6.65
N VAL A 207 0.67 1.86 -6.62
CA VAL A 207 1.13 1.06 -5.47
C VAL A 207 2.31 0.20 -5.90
N SER A 208 3.39 0.23 -5.11
CA SER A 208 4.53 -0.68 -5.23
C SER A 208 4.29 -1.93 -4.39
N PHE A 209 4.17 -3.10 -5.02
CA PHE A 209 4.07 -4.39 -4.34
C PHE A 209 5.45 -5.07 -4.33
N HIS A 210 6.12 -5.03 -3.18
CA HIS A 210 7.51 -5.47 -3.01
C HIS A 210 7.70 -6.98 -3.13
N GLY A 211 6.64 -7.75 -2.89
CA GLY A 211 6.58 -9.18 -3.10
C GLY A 211 6.73 -10.02 -1.83
N SER A 212 6.13 -11.21 -1.88
CA SER A 212 6.01 -12.11 -0.74
C SER A 212 7.32 -12.79 -0.38
N TRP A 213 7.59 -12.89 0.91
CA TRP A 213 8.53 -13.88 1.46
C TRP A 213 7.80 -15.07 2.10
N ASN A 214 6.57 -14.85 2.61
CA ASN A 214 5.80 -15.83 3.36
C ASN A 214 4.63 -16.46 2.57
N ARG A 215 4.90 -16.88 1.33
CA ARG A 215 3.90 -17.55 0.48
C ARG A 215 4.56 -18.39 -0.60
N ASP A 216 4.05 -19.61 -0.82
CA ASP A 216 4.39 -20.45 -1.96
C ASP A 216 3.13 -20.81 -2.78
N PRO A 217 3.06 -20.48 -4.09
CA PRO A 217 4.07 -19.75 -4.88
C PRO A 217 4.18 -18.26 -4.50
N PRO A 218 5.28 -17.56 -4.85
CA PRO A 218 5.42 -16.13 -4.57
C PRO A 218 4.41 -15.25 -5.31
N VAL A 219 4.07 -14.10 -4.73
CA VAL A 219 3.15 -13.08 -5.28
C VAL A 219 3.69 -11.66 -5.11
N GLY A 220 3.12 -10.69 -5.82
CA GLY A 220 3.55 -9.29 -5.78
C GLY A 220 4.60 -9.00 -6.86
N TYR A 221 5.75 -8.44 -6.48
CA TYR A 221 6.87 -8.15 -7.38
C TYR A 221 6.46 -7.30 -8.61
N LYS A 222 5.66 -6.26 -8.37
CA LYS A 222 5.02 -5.46 -9.42
C LYS A 222 4.70 -4.04 -8.95
N VAL A 223 4.53 -3.13 -9.89
CA VAL A 223 3.85 -1.83 -9.66
C VAL A 223 2.50 -1.89 -10.36
N SER A 224 1.44 -1.51 -9.66
CA SER A 224 0.07 -1.47 -10.19
C SER A 224 -0.59 -0.13 -9.88
N TYR A 225 -1.72 0.17 -10.52
CA TYR A 225 -2.59 1.28 -10.10
C TYR A 225 -3.97 0.78 -9.67
N VAL A 226 -4.62 1.60 -8.85
CA VAL A 226 -6.04 1.51 -8.48
C VAL A 226 -6.73 2.75 -9.06
N ASP A 227 -7.85 2.58 -9.76
CA ASP A 227 -8.64 3.71 -10.25
C ASP A 227 -9.44 4.35 -9.10
N PHE A 228 -9.52 5.68 -9.13
CA PHE A 228 -10.22 6.51 -8.15
C PHE A 228 -11.28 7.37 -8.84
N GLN A 229 -12.40 7.56 -8.15
CA GLN A 229 -13.49 8.45 -8.55
C GLN A 229 -14.00 9.18 -7.30
N ASP A 230 -14.20 10.49 -7.40
CA ASP A 230 -14.73 11.33 -6.32
C ASP A 230 -13.96 11.17 -4.99
N GLY A 231 -12.63 11.03 -5.08
CA GLY A 231 -11.75 10.88 -3.91
C GLY A 231 -11.75 9.49 -3.25
N LYS A 232 -12.38 8.49 -3.86
CA LYS A 232 -12.47 7.12 -3.34
C LYS A 232 -12.07 6.08 -4.40
N PRO A 233 -11.63 4.87 -4.01
CA PRO A 233 -11.44 3.79 -4.97
C PRO A 233 -12.72 3.54 -5.78
N ALA A 234 -12.58 3.40 -7.11
CA ALA A 234 -13.71 3.13 -8.00
C ALA A 234 -14.22 1.68 -7.86
N SER A 235 -13.36 0.77 -7.38
CA SER A 235 -13.73 -0.60 -7.06
C SER A 235 -14.42 -0.70 -5.69
N SER A 236 -15.37 -1.63 -5.57
CA SER A 236 -15.93 -2.03 -4.28
C SER A 236 -14.83 -2.55 -3.34
N SER A 237 -14.97 -2.32 -2.03
CA SER A 237 -14.11 -2.91 -0.99
C SER A 237 -14.13 -4.44 -0.98
N ARG A 238 -15.10 -5.05 -1.68
CA ARG A 238 -15.23 -6.51 -1.87
C ARG A 238 -14.50 -7.05 -3.10
N SER A 239 -13.85 -6.19 -3.89
CA SER A 239 -13.21 -6.56 -5.14
C SER A 239 -11.87 -7.26 -4.89
N THR A 240 -11.62 -8.35 -5.60
CA THR A 240 -10.30 -8.99 -5.70
C THR A 240 -9.49 -8.52 -6.90
N ASN A 241 -10.08 -7.65 -7.75
CA ASN A 241 -9.49 -7.18 -9.01
C ASN A 241 -9.38 -5.65 -9.03
N ALA A 242 -9.17 -5.01 -7.88
CA ALA A 242 -9.10 -3.55 -7.77
C ALA A 242 -7.80 -2.94 -8.35
N THR A 243 -6.80 -3.76 -8.67
CA THR A 243 -5.49 -3.31 -9.16
C THR A 243 -5.26 -3.70 -10.62
N THR A 244 -4.71 -2.79 -11.41
CA THR A 244 -4.20 -3.06 -12.77
C THR A 244 -2.67 -2.99 -12.79
N PRO A 245 -1.96 -4.08 -13.16
CA PRO A 245 -0.50 -4.07 -13.20
C PRO A 245 0.04 -3.20 -14.34
N ILE A 246 1.16 -2.52 -14.09
CA ILE A 246 1.86 -1.66 -15.06
C ILE A 246 3.18 -2.32 -15.48
N ILE A 247 3.96 -2.74 -14.49
CA ILE A 247 5.21 -3.47 -14.68
C ILE A 247 5.27 -4.58 -13.63
N TYR A 248 5.64 -5.78 -14.07
CA TYR A 248 5.63 -6.97 -13.24
C TYR A 248 6.71 -7.96 -13.69
N ASN A 249 7.21 -8.77 -12.76
CA ASN A 249 8.11 -9.86 -13.08
C ASN A 249 7.33 -11.00 -13.76
N LYS A 250 7.89 -11.55 -14.85
CA LYS A 250 7.20 -12.52 -15.71
C LYS A 250 7.03 -13.90 -15.07
N ASP A 251 8.04 -14.37 -14.35
CA ASP A 251 8.06 -15.70 -13.72
C ASP A 251 8.25 -15.54 -12.21
N LEU A 252 7.15 -15.62 -11.48
CA LEU A 252 7.15 -15.45 -10.02
C LEU A 252 7.84 -16.61 -9.28
N SER A 253 8.02 -17.77 -9.92
CA SER A 253 8.75 -18.89 -9.31
C SER A 253 10.25 -18.62 -9.12
N LYS A 254 10.77 -17.55 -9.74
CA LYS A 254 12.15 -17.08 -9.60
C LYS A 254 12.31 -15.97 -8.56
N CYS A 255 11.20 -15.48 -8.01
CA CYS A 255 11.25 -14.43 -7.00
C CYS A 255 11.48 -15.04 -5.61
N PRO A 256 12.20 -14.37 -4.70
CA PRO A 256 12.74 -13.01 -4.82
C PRO A 256 14.09 -12.88 -5.56
N ASP A 257 14.74 -13.98 -5.93
CA ASP A 257 16.16 -13.94 -6.29
C ASP A 257 16.46 -13.33 -7.67
N ASP A 258 15.64 -13.63 -8.69
CA ASP A 258 15.80 -13.09 -10.04
C ASP A 258 14.72 -12.04 -10.40
N CYS A 259 14.20 -11.33 -9.40
CA CYS A 259 13.11 -10.36 -9.57
C CYS A 259 13.45 -8.98 -9.01
N PHE A 260 13.01 -7.91 -9.68
CA PHE A 260 12.97 -6.58 -9.06
C PHE A 260 11.93 -6.55 -7.94
N ARG A 261 12.19 -5.75 -6.90
CA ARG A 261 11.32 -5.61 -5.71
C ARG A 261 10.96 -4.13 -5.48
N PRO A 262 9.83 -3.64 -6.02
CA PRO A 262 9.50 -2.21 -5.97
C PRO A 262 9.36 -1.68 -4.55
N VAL A 263 9.97 -0.53 -4.25
CA VAL A 263 9.86 0.17 -2.95
C VAL A 263 9.24 1.55 -3.10
N GLY A 264 10.05 2.59 -3.33
CA GLY A 264 9.58 3.97 -3.36
C GLY A 264 9.10 4.38 -4.74
N LEU A 265 8.08 5.25 -4.79
CA LEU A 265 7.50 5.83 -6.00
C LEU A 265 7.66 7.35 -5.99
N ALA A 266 7.93 7.95 -7.15
CA ALA A 266 7.99 9.40 -7.28
C ALA A 266 7.59 9.87 -8.68
N TRP A 267 6.80 10.94 -8.76
CA TRP A 267 6.55 11.65 -10.01
C TRP A 267 7.62 12.70 -10.25
N ASP A 268 8.07 12.83 -11.50
CA ASP A 268 8.82 14.01 -11.91
C ASP A 268 7.92 15.10 -12.53
N SER A 269 8.49 16.28 -12.76
CA SER A 269 7.78 17.42 -13.35
C SER A 269 7.36 17.22 -14.82
N LYS A 270 7.64 16.05 -15.42
CA LYS A 270 7.22 15.66 -16.76
C LYS A 270 6.13 14.60 -16.74
N GLY A 271 5.60 14.26 -15.56
CA GLY A 271 4.56 13.23 -15.40
C GLY A 271 5.07 11.80 -15.62
N ARG A 272 6.37 11.55 -15.43
CA ARG A 272 6.93 10.19 -15.47
C ARG A 272 6.99 9.61 -14.06
N LEU A 273 6.65 8.34 -13.92
CA LEU A 273 6.69 7.63 -12.65
C LEU A 273 8.05 6.96 -12.48
N TRP A 274 8.74 7.25 -11.39
CA TRP A 274 9.99 6.62 -11.01
C TRP A 274 9.73 5.62 -9.90
N PHE A 275 10.45 4.50 -9.90
CA PHE A 275 10.44 3.58 -8.77
C PHE A 275 11.81 2.98 -8.47
N SER A 276 12.05 2.63 -7.21
CA SER A 276 13.27 1.95 -6.77
C SER A 276 13.06 0.45 -6.56
N SER A 277 14.13 -0.32 -6.69
CA SER A 277 14.21 -1.73 -6.28
C SER A 277 15.42 -1.92 -5.37
N ASP A 278 15.16 -2.10 -4.08
CA ASP A 278 16.21 -2.20 -3.05
C ASP A 278 17.05 -3.47 -3.17
N LYS A 279 16.42 -4.61 -3.44
CA LYS A 279 17.07 -5.92 -3.63
C LYS A 279 18.06 -5.91 -4.80
N THR A 280 17.75 -5.19 -5.88
CA THR A 280 18.59 -5.14 -7.09
C THR A 280 19.48 -3.89 -7.17
N GLY A 281 19.23 -2.88 -6.34
CA GLY A 281 19.98 -1.61 -6.34
C GLY A 281 19.65 -0.72 -7.55
N GLU A 282 18.48 -0.91 -8.17
CA GLU A 282 18.08 -0.24 -9.41
C GLU A 282 17.07 0.88 -9.17
N ILE A 283 17.08 1.89 -10.04
CA ILE A 283 16.05 2.92 -10.17
C ILE A 283 15.52 2.87 -11.61
N PHE A 284 14.21 2.81 -11.75
CA PHE A 284 13.50 2.74 -13.03
C PHE A 284 12.69 4.01 -13.27
N VAL A 285 12.46 4.33 -14.54
CA VAL A 285 11.47 5.33 -14.97
C VAL A 285 10.46 4.67 -15.90
N LEU A 286 9.19 4.94 -15.66
CA LEU A 286 8.06 4.53 -16.46
C LEU A 286 7.49 5.78 -17.13
N SER A 287 7.36 5.74 -18.46
CA SER A 287 6.77 6.80 -19.25
C SER A 287 5.67 6.23 -20.12
N HIS A 288 4.55 6.95 -20.23
CA HIS A 288 3.59 6.70 -21.29
C HIS A 288 4.24 7.08 -22.62
N GLU A 289 4.29 6.16 -23.58
CA GLU A 289 4.53 6.55 -24.95
C GLU A 289 3.31 7.34 -25.41
N SER A 290 3.48 8.66 -25.60
CA SER A 290 2.54 9.44 -26.38
C SER A 290 2.55 8.81 -27.76
N GLY A 291 1.54 8.01 -28.09
CA GLY A 291 1.38 7.42 -29.41
C GLY A 291 1.60 8.53 -30.42
N SER A 292 2.66 8.41 -31.22
CA SER A 292 2.86 9.27 -32.36
C SER A 292 1.63 9.06 -33.23
N GLY A 293 0.70 10.01 -33.20
CA GLY A 293 -0.36 10.09 -34.18
C GLY A 293 0.33 10.19 -35.53
N THR A 294 0.45 9.05 -36.20
CA THR A 294 0.89 8.98 -37.58
C THR A 294 -0.12 9.81 -38.34
N SER A 295 0.26 11.04 -38.69
CA SER A 295 -0.43 11.84 -39.70
C SER A 295 -0.31 11.07 -41.01
N GLY A 296 -1.19 10.09 -41.19
CA GLY A 296 -1.38 9.34 -42.41
C GLY A 296 -1.82 10.32 -43.49
N GLY A 297 -0.89 10.64 -44.38
CA GLY A 297 -1.18 11.39 -45.59
C GLY A 297 -2.31 10.75 -46.37
N ASN A 298 -3.21 11.61 -46.83
CA ASN A 298 -4.38 11.30 -47.64
C ASN A 298 -4.00 10.45 -48.87
N GLY A 299 -4.32 9.16 -48.82
CA GLY A 299 -4.21 8.20 -49.93
C GLY A 299 -5.56 7.53 -50.14
N SER A 300 -6.33 8.08 -51.08
CA SER A 300 -7.61 7.54 -51.53
C SER A 300 -7.40 6.17 -52.19
N GLU A 301 -7.97 5.11 -51.63
CA GLU A 301 -8.35 3.93 -52.42
C GLU A 301 -9.54 3.19 -51.81
N SER A 302 -10.48 2.88 -52.68
CA SER A 302 -11.80 2.31 -52.46
C SER A 302 -11.79 0.82 -52.13
N GLY A 303 -12.63 0.39 -51.19
CA GLY A 303 -12.95 -1.04 -51.01
C GLY A 303 -14.03 -1.25 -49.96
N ALA A 304 -15.16 -1.82 -50.36
CA ALA A 304 -16.33 -2.10 -49.53
C ALA A 304 -16.17 -3.40 -48.70
N GLY A 305 -16.84 -3.47 -47.55
CA GLY A 305 -17.40 -4.73 -47.04
C GLY A 305 -17.23 -5.07 -45.55
N SER A 306 -18.36 -5.01 -44.85
CA SER A 306 -18.81 -5.84 -43.69
C SER A 306 -18.10 -5.72 -42.34
N GLY A 307 -18.92 -5.58 -41.30
CA GLY A 307 -18.53 -5.37 -39.91
C GLY A 307 -18.03 -6.63 -39.19
N ASP A 308 -17.45 -6.40 -38.03
CA ASP A 308 -17.84 -7.02 -36.77
C ASP A 308 -17.35 -6.12 -35.62
N ASP A 309 -18.19 -6.02 -34.58
CA ASP A 309 -17.91 -5.33 -33.31
C ASP A 309 -16.89 -6.14 -32.51
N ASP A 310 -15.78 -5.54 -32.09
CA ASP A 310 -14.99 -6.04 -30.97
C ASP A 310 -14.36 -4.89 -30.16
N ASN A 311 -14.59 -4.98 -28.85
CA ASN A 311 -14.24 -4.01 -27.82
C ASN A 311 -12.87 -4.40 -27.24
N ASP A 312 -11.78 -3.85 -27.80
CA ASP A 312 -10.41 -4.17 -27.36
C ASP A 312 -9.95 -3.25 -26.22
N SER A 313 -9.91 -3.80 -25.01
CA SER A 313 -9.06 -3.31 -23.92
C SER A 313 -7.60 -3.60 -24.27
N ALA A 314 -6.84 -2.55 -24.63
CA ALA A 314 -5.45 -2.67 -25.03
C ALA A 314 -4.57 -3.16 -23.86
N SER A 315 -4.24 -4.45 -23.87
CA SER A 315 -3.14 -5.02 -23.09
C SER A 315 -1.82 -4.65 -23.76
N LEU A 316 -0.90 -4.00 -23.03
CA LEU A 316 0.48 -3.81 -23.47
C LEU A 316 1.19 -5.16 -23.46
N GLN A 317 1.26 -5.85 -24.60
CA GLN A 317 2.19 -6.96 -24.78
C GLN A 317 3.61 -6.41 -24.98
N PRO A 318 4.64 -6.96 -24.31
CA PRO A 318 6.01 -6.52 -24.48
C PRO A 318 6.57 -7.09 -25.79
N GLY A 319 6.34 -6.36 -26.87
CA GLY A 319 6.84 -6.67 -28.19
C GLY A 319 7.09 -5.38 -28.96
N SER A 320 7.99 -4.53 -28.47
CA SER A 320 8.86 -3.59 -29.19
C SER A 320 9.35 -2.48 -28.26
N ALA A 321 10.65 -2.49 -27.95
CA ALA A 321 11.46 -1.37 -27.46
C ALA A 321 10.93 -0.52 -26.27
N ALA A 322 10.69 -1.12 -25.11
CA ALA A 322 10.82 -0.36 -23.86
C ALA A 322 12.30 -0.01 -23.64
N PHE A 323 12.66 1.27 -23.75
CA PHE A 323 14.00 1.74 -23.38
C PHE A 323 14.15 1.73 -21.86
N ILE A 324 14.67 0.63 -21.32
CA ILE A 324 15.11 0.54 -19.93
C ILE A 324 16.44 1.28 -19.82
N ILE A 325 16.43 2.48 -19.23
CA ILE A 325 17.67 3.14 -18.80
C ILE A 325 17.89 2.79 -17.34
N ALA A 326 18.69 1.76 -17.08
CA ALA A 326 19.23 1.47 -15.75
C ALA A 326 20.43 2.38 -15.49
N LEU A 327 20.31 3.33 -14.56
CA LEU A 327 21.45 4.10 -14.07
C LEU A 327 22.04 3.37 -12.86
N ALA A 328 23.21 2.72 -13.03
CA ALA A 328 23.99 2.21 -11.91
C ALA A 328 24.76 3.36 -11.27
N ALA A 329 24.37 3.78 -10.06
CA ALA A 329 25.13 4.74 -9.27
C ALA A 329 26.27 4.02 -8.52
N PHE A 330 27.50 4.10 -9.03
CA PHE A 330 28.69 3.67 -8.29
C PHE A 330 29.10 4.77 -7.30
N ILE A 331 28.86 4.55 -6.01
CA ILE A 331 29.50 5.33 -4.94
C ILE A 331 30.91 4.78 -4.75
N VAL A 332 31.91 5.47 -5.31
CA VAL A 332 33.33 5.20 -4.99
C VAL A 332 33.63 5.89 -3.65
N GLY A 333 33.57 5.11 -2.57
CA GLY A 333 34.08 5.52 -1.27
C GLY A 333 35.62 5.55 -1.31
N GLY A 334 36.18 6.75 -1.40
CA GLY A 334 37.62 6.97 -1.25
C GLY A 334 38.04 6.85 0.22
N LEU A 335 38.97 5.93 0.49
CA LEU A 335 39.79 5.93 1.70
C LEU A 335 40.59 7.24 1.80
N LEU A 336 40.48 7.94 2.93
CA LEU A 336 41.58 8.72 3.50
C LEU A 336 41.55 8.57 5.02
N ALA A 337 42.63 7.94 5.52
CA ALA A 337 43.21 7.84 6.87
C ALA A 337 42.38 8.24 8.11
#